data_AF-A0A7S0ZB68-F1
#
_entry.id   AF-A0A7S0ZB68-F1
#
_cell.length_a   1.000
_cell.length_b   1.000
_cell.length_c   1.000
_cell.angle_alpha   90.00
_cell.angle_beta   90.00
_cell.angle_gamma   90.00
#
_symmetry.space_group_name_H-M   'P 1'
#
loop_
_entity.id
_entity.type
_entity.pdbx_description
1 polymer ?
#
loop_
_entity_poly.entity_id
_entity_poly.type
_entity_poly.pdbx_seq_one_letter_code
_entity_poly.pdbx_strand_id
1 'polypeptide(L)'
;MALQTANIDVIYSQRSAPYFQPDINDISSKINQKTKAIVLVSPCNPTGSIISNEIMNQIHQISKQNKIWIILDKAYEHFEYSKHENDSKERTESEIESEYESYEGIISLYTMSKSYGMAGWRIGFLVHPKSLTNQLIKVHDLNLTHASVFSQKVASLALSDADSNEKYHSMNHTRLNTIRSEFSRGIQRFVNEFLPPNGGFYC
;
A
#
# COMPACT_ATOMS: atom_id res chain seq x y z
N MET A 1 2.80 16.37 -10.27
CA MET A 1 3.13 17.67 -9.63
C MET A 1 4.32 17.55 -8.68
N ALA A 2 4.23 16.91 -7.50
CA ALA A 2 5.37 16.86 -6.55
C ALA A 2 6.67 16.27 -7.12
N LEU A 3 6.62 15.11 -7.80
CA LEU A 3 7.81 14.48 -8.40
C LEU A 3 8.40 15.32 -9.55
N GLN A 4 7.56 15.99 -10.33
CA GLN A 4 8.00 16.89 -11.40
C GLN A 4 8.68 18.14 -10.84
N THR A 5 8.15 18.72 -9.75
CA THR A 5 8.77 19.85 -9.05
C THR A 5 10.12 19.47 -8.45
N ALA A 6 10.28 18.20 -8.05
CA ALA A 6 11.55 17.66 -7.55
C ALA A 6 12.53 17.23 -8.66
N ASN A 7 12.20 17.45 -9.94
CA ASN A 7 12.98 17.03 -11.10
C ASN A 7 13.32 15.51 -11.08
N ILE A 8 12.35 14.69 -10.68
CA ILE A 8 12.46 13.23 -10.63
C ILE A 8 11.83 12.63 -11.89
N ASP A 9 12.62 11.86 -12.63
CA ASP A 9 12.14 11.06 -13.75
C ASP A 9 11.32 9.85 -13.24
N VAL A 10 10.08 9.73 -13.70
CA VAL A 10 9.20 8.60 -13.36
C VAL A 10 9.22 7.59 -14.49
N ILE A 11 9.65 6.37 -14.17
CA ILE A 11 9.66 5.23 -15.10
C ILE A 11 8.59 4.25 -14.64
N TYR A 12 7.61 3.98 -15.51
CA TYR A 12 6.54 3.02 -15.23
C TYR A 12 6.99 1.61 -15.58
N SER A 13 6.75 0.66 -14.67
CA SER A 13 6.89 -0.77 -14.94
C SER A 13 5.63 -1.36 -15.57
N GLN A 14 5.82 -2.43 -16.33
CA GLN A 14 4.72 -3.27 -16.82
C GLN A 14 4.12 -4.10 -15.68
N ARG A 15 2.89 -4.55 -15.90
CA ARG A 15 2.16 -5.42 -14.98
C ARG A 15 1.59 -6.60 -15.75
N SER A 16 1.64 -7.77 -15.15
CA SER A 16 1.16 -9.00 -15.76
C SER A 16 -0.34 -9.17 -15.54
N ALA A 17 -1.10 -9.27 -16.63
CA ALA A 17 -2.50 -9.67 -16.60
C ALA A 17 -2.64 -11.15 -16.14
N PRO A 18 -3.79 -11.55 -15.58
CA PRO A 18 -4.96 -10.72 -15.27
C PRO A 18 -4.86 -10.00 -13.91
N TYR A 19 -3.95 -10.43 -13.02
CA TYR A 19 -3.90 -9.98 -11.62
C TYR A 19 -3.11 -8.68 -11.38
N PHE A 20 -2.61 -8.05 -12.44
CA PHE A 20 -1.85 -6.80 -12.41
C PHE A 20 -0.64 -6.83 -11.46
N GLN A 21 0.00 -7.99 -11.29
CA GLN A 21 1.23 -8.10 -10.52
C GLN A 21 2.37 -7.33 -11.22
N PRO A 22 3.28 -6.66 -10.48
CA PRO A 22 4.47 -6.07 -11.05
C PRO A 22 5.31 -7.08 -11.86
N ASP A 23 5.71 -6.72 -13.08
CA ASP A 23 6.65 -7.54 -13.86
C ASP A 23 8.08 -7.30 -13.39
N ILE A 24 8.66 -8.33 -12.76
CA ILE A 24 10.00 -8.28 -12.15
C ILE A 24 11.12 -8.17 -13.19
N ASN A 25 10.95 -8.77 -14.37
CA ASN A 25 11.95 -8.69 -15.43
C ASN A 25 11.98 -7.28 -16.02
N ASP A 26 10.80 -6.70 -16.25
CA ASP A 26 10.67 -5.33 -16.72
C ASP A 26 11.25 -4.34 -15.70
N ILE A 27 10.93 -4.49 -14.40
CA ILE A 27 11.53 -3.67 -13.33
C ILE A 27 13.06 -3.77 -13.37
N SER A 28 13.60 -4.99 -13.37
CA SER A 28 15.05 -5.22 -13.36
C SER A 28 15.75 -4.58 -14.55
N SER A 29 15.15 -4.65 -15.74
CA SER A 29 15.71 -4.07 -16.97
C SER A 29 15.78 -2.54 -16.98
N LYS A 30 14.93 -1.88 -16.18
CA LYS A 30 14.81 -0.41 -16.11
C LYS A 30 15.69 0.22 -15.03
N ILE A 31 16.20 -0.58 -14.10
CA ILE A 31 17.09 -0.10 -13.04
C ILE A 31 18.43 0.32 -13.62
N ASN A 32 18.90 1.50 -13.23
CA ASN A 32 20.20 2.03 -13.58
C ASN A 32 20.79 2.86 -12.43
N GLN A 33 21.98 3.43 -12.63
CA GLN A 33 22.69 4.21 -11.61
C GLN A 33 21.91 5.45 -11.09
N LYS A 34 20.95 5.96 -11.87
CA LYS A 34 20.08 7.07 -11.47
C LYS A 34 18.85 6.62 -10.68
N THR A 35 18.47 5.35 -10.72
CA THR A 35 17.31 4.82 -9.97
C THR A 35 17.53 5.02 -8.47
N LYS A 36 16.53 5.59 -7.79
CA LYS A 36 16.57 5.85 -6.34
C LYS A 36 15.52 5.08 -5.54
N ALA A 37 14.36 4.81 -6.13
CA ALA A 37 13.29 4.13 -5.45
C ALA A 37 12.41 3.32 -6.42
N ILE A 38 11.78 2.28 -5.89
CA ILE A 38 10.63 1.60 -6.46
C ILE A 38 9.41 2.02 -5.64
N VAL A 39 8.34 2.46 -6.31
CA VAL A 39 7.08 2.84 -5.65
C VAL A 39 6.04 1.77 -5.92
N LEU A 40 5.47 1.24 -4.85
CA LEU A 40 4.45 0.19 -4.88
C LEU A 40 3.19 0.68 -4.16
N VAL A 41 2.05 0.19 -4.60
CA VAL A 41 0.75 0.44 -3.97
C VAL A 41 0.09 -0.92 -3.77
N SER A 42 -0.13 -1.32 -2.52
CA SER A 42 -0.76 -2.59 -2.18
C SER A 42 -1.60 -2.43 -0.91
N PRO A 43 -2.92 -2.72 -0.96
CA PRO A 43 -3.72 -2.99 -2.14
C PRO A 43 -3.73 -1.82 -3.15
N CYS A 44 -3.71 -2.13 -4.44
CA CYS A 44 -3.53 -1.13 -5.51
C CYS A 44 -4.84 -0.41 -5.87
N ASN A 45 -4.81 0.92 -5.92
CA ASN A 45 -5.78 1.73 -6.66
C ASN A 45 -5.22 1.99 -8.08
N PRO A 46 -5.96 1.70 -9.18
CA PRO A 46 -7.38 1.33 -9.24
C PRO A 46 -7.67 -0.17 -9.39
N THR A 47 -6.66 -1.03 -9.51
CA THR A 47 -6.84 -2.43 -9.92
C THR A 47 -7.38 -3.36 -8.83
N GLY A 48 -7.31 -2.95 -7.56
CA GLY A 48 -7.60 -3.80 -6.42
C GLY A 48 -6.64 -5.00 -6.28
N SER A 49 -5.50 -4.97 -6.95
CA SER A 49 -4.49 -6.03 -6.87
C SER A 49 -3.67 -5.90 -5.58
N ILE A 50 -3.44 -7.04 -4.91
CA ILE A 50 -2.52 -7.15 -3.78
C ILE A 50 -1.22 -7.75 -4.32
N ILE A 51 -0.07 -7.17 -3.97
CA ILE A 51 1.23 -7.69 -4.38
C ILE A 51 1.50 -8.99 -3.62
N SER A 52 1.73 -10.08 -4.34
CA SER A 52 2.05 -11.37 -3.73
C SER A 52 3.38 -11.36 -2.99
N ASN A 53 3.51 -12.24 -2.00
CA ASN A 53 4.71 -12.39 -1.18
C ASN A 53 5.95 -12.75 -2.02
N GLU A 54 5.77 -13.59 -3.04
CA GLU A 54 6.84 -13.96 -3.96
C GLU A 54 7.40 -12.74 -4.69
N ILE A 55 6.51 -11.91 -5.25
CA ILE A 55 6.89 -10.70 -5.98
C ILE A 55 7.52 -9.68 -5.04
N MET A 56 6.96 -9.48 -3.84
CA MET A 56 7.53 -8.58 -2.83
C MET A 56 8.94 -9.01 -2.42
N ASN A 57 9.18 -10.32 -2.24
CA ASN A 57 10.51 -10.87 -1.98
C ASN A 57 11.51 -10.57 -3.10
N GLN A 58 11.10 -10.75 -4.36
CA GLN A 58 11.95 -10.46 -5.52
C GLN A 58 12.29 -8.97 -5.62
N ILE A 59 11.31 -8.09 -5.40
CA ILE A 59 11.53 -6.64 -5.34
C ILE A 59 12.50 -6.29 -4.21
N HIS A 60 12.33 -6.89 -3.02
CA HIS A 60 13.23 -6.66 -1.90
C HIS A 60 14.68 -7.05 -2.23
N GLN A 61 14.88 -8.21 -2.88
CA GLN A 61 16.21 -8.63 -3.34
C GLN A 61 16.82 -7.65 -4.34
N ILE A 62 16.04 -7.23 -5.35
CA ILE A 62 16.46 -6.22 -6.32
C ILE A 62 16.83 -4.91 -5.61
N SER A 63 16.00 -4.50 -4.64
CA SER A 63 16.19 -3.26 -3.89
C SER A 63 17.51 -3.27 -3.13
N LYS A 64 17.78 -4.38 -2.44
CA LYS A 64 18.99 -4.60 -1.65
C LYS A 64 20.24 -4.66 -2.51
N GLN A 65 20.20 -5.38 -3.63
CA GLN A 65 21.33 -5.48 -4.56
C GLN A 65 21.71 -4.13 -5.17
N ASN A 66 20.71 -3.30 -5.49
CA ASN A 66 20.91 -2.02 -6.15
C ASN A 66 20.98 -0.82 -5.19
N LYS A 67 20.82 -1.05 -3.88
CA LYS A 67 20.77 0.01 -2.84
C LYS A 67 19.74 1.10 -3.15
N ILE A 68 18.57 0.68 -3.63
CA ILE A 68 17.43 1.54 -3.91
C ILE A 68 16.39 1.41 -2.80
N TRP A 69 15.56 2.42 -2.65
CA TRP A 69 14.47 2.45 -1.67
C TRP A 69 13.21 1.76 -2.19
N ILE A 70 12.41 1.20 -1.30
CA ILE A 70 11.02 0.82 -1.58
C ILE A 70 10.13 1.84 -0.89
N ILE A 71 9.21 2.46 -1.63
CA ILE A 71 8.14 3.27 -1.08
C ILE A 71 6.86 2.47 -1.26
N LEU A 72 6.27 2.00 -0.17
CA LEU A 72 5.06 1.19 -0.17
C LEU A 72 3.88 2.02 0.33
N ASP A 73 2.94 2.33 -0.56
CA ASP A 73 1.67 2.95 -0.20
C ASP A 73 0.69 1.87 0.28
N LYS A 74 0.40 1.90 1.59
CA LYS A 74 -0.49 0.99 2.32
C LYS A 74 -1.84 1.62 2.63
N ALA A 75 -2.27 2.60 1.84
CA ALA A 75 -3.54 3.31 2.10
C ALA A 75 -4.79 2.42 2.21
N TYR A 76 -4.73 1.19 1.70
CA TYR A 76 -5.83 0.23 1.70
C TYR A 76 -5.54 -1.06 2.48
N GLU A 77 -4.54 -1.11 3.36
CA GLU A 77 -4.13 -2.36 4.04
C GLU A 77 -5.29 -3.10 4.74
N HIS A 78 -6.27 -2.39 5.27
CA HIS A 78 -7.42 -3.00 5.94
C HIS A 78 -8.57 -3.39 4.99
N PHE A 79 -8.35 -3.36 3.68
CA PHE A 79 -9.36 -3.60 2.64
C PHE A 79 -9.04 -4.83 1.79
N GLU A 80 -8.50 -5.88 2.37
CA GLU A 80 -8.24 -7.15 1.68
C GLU A 80 -9.43 -8.09 1.81
N TYR A 81 -9.80 -8.81 0.75
CA TYR A 81 -10.98 -9.68 0.71
C TYR A 81 -10.68 -11.18 0.68
N SER A 82 -9.42 -11.55 0.49
CA SER A 82 -9.00 -12.94 0.43
C SER A 82 -7.58 -13.10 0.93
N LYS A 83 -7.37 -14.00 1.90
CA LYS A 83 -6.20 -14.87 1.83
C LYS A 83 -6.48 -15.84 0.70
N HIS A 84 -5.59 -15.94 -0.27
CA HIS A 84 -5.72 -16.87 -1.40
C HIS A 84 -6.18 -18.26 -0.91
N GLU A 85 -7.29 -18.79 -1.45
CA GLU A 85 -7.78 -20.15 -1.10
C GLU A 85 -6.76 -21.25 -1.47
N ASN A 86 -5.78 -20.94 -2.35
CA ASN A 86 -4.69 -21.82 -2.71
C ASN A 86 -3.44 -21.67 -1.83
N ASP A 87 -3.39 -20.66 -0.96
CA ASP A 87 -2.28 -20.46 -0.04
C ASP A 87 -2.55 -21.13 1.29
N SER A 88 -2.55 -22.46 1.21
CA SER A 88 -2.63 -23.37 2.35
C SER A 88 -1.45 -23.26 3.35
N LYS A 89 -0.56 -22.26 3.21
CA LYS A 89 0.57 -21.99 4.11
C LYS A 89 1.05 -20.53 4.11
N GLU A 90 0.24 -19.54 3.73
CA GLU A 90 0.72 -18.15 3.79
C GLU A 90 0.54 -17.50 5.16
N ARG A 91 1.70 -17.14 5.71
CA ARG A 91 1.90 -16.28 6.88
C ARG A 91 0.94 -15.08 6.85
N THR A 92 0.46 -14.66 8.01
CA THR A 92 -0.33 -13.41 8.11
C THR A 92 0.51 -12.22 7.62
N GLU A 93 -0.12 -11.19 7.05
CA GLU A 93 0.54 -9.91 6.76
C GLU A 93 1.41 -9.43 7.94
N SER A 94 0.95 -9.63 9.18
CA SER A 94 1.70 -9.30 10.41
C SER A 94 3.02 -10.08 10.59
N GLU A 95 3.12 -11.33 10.12
CA GLU A 95 4.34 -12.12 10.18
C GLU A 95 5.34 -11.69 9.10
N ILE A 96 4.84 -11.21 7.97
CA ILE A 96 5.61 -10.78 6.80
C ILE A 96 6.07 -9.33 6.94
N GLU A 97 5.23 -8.47 7.49
CA GLU A 97 5.56 -7.11 7.93
C GLU A 97 6.74 -7.13 8.90
N SER A 98 6.79 -8.08 9.84
CA SER A 98 7.92 -8.18 10.77
C SER A 98 9.27 -8.46 10.07
N GLU A 99 9.26 -9.16 8.93
CA GLU A 99 10.48 -9.49 8.17
C GLU A 99 10.93 -8.31 7.29
N TYR A 100 10.00 -7.56 6.69
CA TYR A 100 10.31 -6.41 5.84
C TYR A 100 10.41 -5.06 6.56
N GLU A 101 9.72 -4.83 7.68
CA GLU A 101 9.85 -3.60 8.48
C GLU A 101 11.25 -3.48 9.10
N SER A 102 11.95 -4.60 9.27
CA SER A 102 13.36 -4.62 9.68
C SER A 102 14.32 -4.18 8.56
N TYR A 103 13.86 -4.11 7.32
CA TYR A 103 14.69 -3.69 6.19
C TYR A 103 14.87 -2.18 6.19
N GLU A 104 16.11 -1.73 6.36
CA GLU A 104 16.46 -0.30 6.34
C GLU A 104 16.25 0.39 4.98
N GLY A 105 15.68 -0.29 3.97
CA GLY A 105 15.41 0.26 2.64
C GLY A 105 13.94 0.46 2.31
N ILE A 106 13.00 0.28 3.24
CA ILE A 106 11.56 0.48 2.99
C ILE A 106 10.99 1.69 3.73
N ILE A 107 10.11 2.43 3.06
CA ILE A 107 9.30 3.51 3.62
C ILE A 107 7.83 3.15 3.36
N SER A 108 7.08 2.90 4.44
CA SER A 108 5.66 2.55 4.36
C SER A 108 4.81 3.78 4.63
N LEU A 109 3.80 4.02 3.79
CA LEU A 109 2.90 5.17 3.87
C LEU A 109 1.51 4.71 4.29
N TYR A 110 0.96 5.37 5.31
CA TYR A 110 -0.33 5.06 5.91
C TYR A 110 -1.24 6.27 5.88
N THR A 111 -2.56 6.02 5.84
CA THR A 111 -3.56 7.09 5.96
C THR A 111 -4.74 6.68 6.82
N MET A 112 -5.22 7.63 7.63
CA MET A 112 -6.48 7.45 8.36
C MET A 112 -7.71 7.63 7.46
N SER A 113 -7.50 8.08 6.21
CA SER A 113 -8.60 8.46 5.31
C SER A 113 -9.54 7.31 4.97
N LYS A 114 -8.99 6.09 4.87
CA LYS A 114 -9.70 4.91 4.37
C LYS A 114 -10.08 4.02 5.53
N SER A 115 -9.08 3.42 6.15
CA SER A 115 -9.25 2.41 7.18
C SER A 115 -9.92 2.93 8.43
N TYR A 116 -9.98 4.24 8.65
CA TYR A 116 -10.65 4.86 9.80
C TYR A 116 -11.81 5.79 9.40
N GLY A 117 -12.16 5.87 8.11
CA GLY A 117 -13.21 6.77 7.62
C GLY A 117 -12.89 8.26 7.80
N MET A 118 -11.62 8.62 8.04
CA MET A 118 -11.22 9.98 8.40
C MET A 118 -10.76 10.82 7.19
N ALA A 119 -11.38 10.66 6.01
CA ALA A 119 -10.92 11.30 4.78
C ALA A 119 -10.82 12.83 4.90
N GLY A 120 -11.77 13.49 5.57
CA GLY A 120 -11.79 14.94 5.80
C GLY A 120 -10.77 15.44 6.83
N TRP A 121 -10.16 14.55 7.61
CA TRP A 121 -9.28 14.93 8.73
C TRP A 121 -7.83 15.20 8.31
N ARG A 122 -7.48 14.79 7.08
CA ARG A 122 -6.19 15.04 6.44
C ARG A 122 -5.00 14.62 7.30
N ILE A 123 -5.06 13.40 7.83
CA ILE A 123 -4.02 12.81 8.68
C ILE A 123 -3.59 11.43 8.15
N GLY A 124 -2.28 11.22 8.18
CA GLY A 124 -1.59 10.01 7.79
C GLY A 124 -0.20 10.02 8.41
N PHE A 125 0.53 8.92 8.27
CA PHE A 125 1.86 8.77 8.85
C PHE A 125 2.72 7.87 7.98
N LEU A 126 4.01 7.83 8.28
CA LEU A 126 4.96 6.97 7.62
C LEU A 126 5.74 6.17 8.64
N VAL A 127 6.08 4.94 8.29
CA VAL A 127 7.03 4.09 9.02
C VAL A 127 8.28 4.02 8.17
N HIS A 128 9.44 4.34 8.76
CA HIS A 128 10.67 4.50 8.01
C HIS A 128 11.91 4.27 8.90
N PRO A 129 13.09 4.04 8.29
CA PRO A 129 14.33 3.86 9.03
C PRO A 129 14.76 5.16 9.70
N LYS A 130 15.29 5.03 10.93
CA LYS A 130 15.74 6.16 11.75
C LYS A 130 16.78 7.04 11.06
N SER A 131 17.58 6.48 10.15
CA SER A 131 18.56 7.22 9.34
C SER A 131 17.93 8.31 8.47
N LEU A 132 16.64 8.19 8.09
CA LEU A 132 15.92 9.17 7.29
C LEU A 132 15.22 10.26 8.10
N THR A 133 15.06 10.12 9.42
CA THR A 133 14.26 11.03 10.27
C THR A 133 14.59 12.49 10.02
N ASN A 134 15.87 12.86 10.10
CA ASN A 134 16.29 14.25 9.97
C ASN A 134 16.04 14.82 8.56
N GLN A 135 16.10 14.00 7.51
CA GLN A 135 15.83 14.46 6.15
C GLN A 135 14.33 14.62 5.90
N LEU A 136 13.52 13.69 6.43
CA LEU A 136 12.06 13.75 6.34
C LEU A 136 11.50 14.97 7.09
N ILE A 137 12.00 15.26 8.29
CA ILE A 137 11.61 16.43 9.07
C ILE A 137 11.93 17.72 8.31
N LYS A 138 13.13 17.87 7.74
CA LYS A 138 13.48 19.05 6.93
C LYS A 138 12.50 19.30 5.79
N VAL A 139 12.09 18.24 5.08
CA VAL A 139 11.11 18.34 4.00
C VAL A 139 9.72 18.65 4.55
N HIS A 140 9.31 18.02 5.65
CA HIS A 140 8.00 18.25 6.27
C HIS A 140 7.84 19.69 6.77
N ASP A 141 8.86 20.21 7.45
CA ASP A 141 8.90 21.55 8.04
C ASP A 141 8.71 22.65 6.98
N LEU A 142 9.31 22.46 5.79
CA LEU A 142 9.24 23.41 4.68
C LEU A 142 7.94 23.31 3.85
N ASN A 143 7.21 22.19 3.94
CA ASN A 143 5.98 21.99 3.16
C ASN A 143 4.73 22.38 3.94
N LEU A 144 4.54 21.82 5.14
CA LEU A 144 3.30 21.96 5.92
C LEU A 144 3.54 22.25 7.41
N THR A 145 4.79 22.14 7.88
CA THR A 145 5.21 22.27 9.29
C THR A 145 4.67 21.18 10.21
N HIS A 146 3.35 20.97 10.25
CA HIS A 146 2.72 19.89 11.01
C HIS A 146 1.31 19.59 10.50
N ALA A 147 0.81 18.38 10.73
CA ALA A 147 -0.62 18.10 10.60
C ALA A 147 -1.44 18.83 11.68
N SER A 148 -2.75 19.02 11.47
CA SER A 148 -3.64 19.61 12.48
C SER A 148 -3.53 18.89 13.83
N VAL A 149 -3.27 19.65 14.90
CA VAL A 149 -3.15 19.11 16.28
C VAL A 149 -4.42 18.34 16.68
N PHE A 150 -5.59 18.82 16.26
CA PHE A 150 -6.85 18.13 16.51
C PHE A 150 -6.90 16.77 15.80
N SER A 151 -6.53 16.73 14.52
CA SER A 151 -6.46 15.48 13.76
C SER A 151 -5.42 14.51 14.31
N GLN A 152 -4.28 15.01 14.81
CA GLN A 152 -3.27 14.18 15.49
C GLN A 152 -3.82 13.53 16.76
N LYS A 153 -4.55 14.29 17.60
CA LYS A 153 -5.16 13.75 18.83
C LYS A 153 -6.20 12.68 18.53
N VAL A 154 -7.08 12.92 17.56
CA VAL A 154 -8.10 11.94 17.17
C VAL A 154 -7.47 10.71 16.53
N ALA A 155 -6.46 10.87 15.67
CA ALA A 155 -5.72 9.74 15.12
C ALA A 155 -5.02 8.92 16.21
N SER A 156 -4.41 9.57 17.22
CA SER A 156 -3.80 8.88 18.34
C SER A 156 -4.82 8.09 19.17
N LEU A 157 -6.02 8.64 19.41
CA LEU A 157 -7.08 7.90 20.11
C LEU A 157 -7.56 6.69 19.30
N ALA A 158 -7.76 6.88 17.99
CA ALA A 158 -8.15 5.79 17.11
C ALA A 158 -7.09 4.68 17.11
N LEU A 159 -5.81 5.01 16.91
CA LEU A 159 -4.72 4.02 16.85
C LEU A 159 -4.50 3.28 18.18
N SER A 160 -4.79 3.91 19.32
CA SER A 160 -4.62 3.29 20.64
C SER A 160 -5.77 2.36 21.07
N ASP A 161 -6.93 2.39 20.40
CA ASP A 161 -8.09 1.57 20.72
C ASP A 161 -8.17 0.34 19.79
N ALA A 162 -7.36 -0.67 20.10
CA ALA A 162 -7.24 -1.88 19.28
C ALA A 162 -8.58 -2.62 19.11
N ASP A 163 -9.36 -2.76 20.18
CA ASP A 163 -10.63 -3.49 20.18
C ASP A 163 -11.67 -2.81 19.28
N SER A 164 -11.81 -1.48 19.39
CA SER A 164 -12.72 -0.72 18.52
C SER A 164 -12.29 -0.77 17.06
N ASN A 165 -10.98 -0.70 16.80
CA ASN A 165 -10.44 -0.79 15.45
C ASN A 165 -10.72 -2.15 14.82
N GLU A 166 -10.40 -3.24 15.51
CA GLU A 166 -10.64 -4.59 15.02
C GLU A 166 -12.12 -4.79 14.67
N LYS A 167 -13.02 -4.36 15.56
CA LYS A 167 -14.46 -4.40 15.33
C LYS A 167 -14.87 -3.58 14.10
N TYR A 168 -14.37 -2.35 13.97
CA TYR A 168 -14.67 -1.47 12.84
C TYR A 168 -14.17 -2.05 11.51
N HIS A 169 -12.94 -2.56 11.47
CA HIS A 169 -12.36 -3.16 10.28
C HIS A 169 -13.10 -4.44 9.89
N SER A 170 -13.44 -5.31 10.85
CA SER A 170 -14.22 -6.53 10.60
C SER A 170 -15.62 -6.24 10.03
N MET A 171 -16.33 -5.26 10.61
CA MET A 171 -17.62 -4.81 10.10
C MET A 171 -17.51 -4.24 8.67
N ASN A 172 -16.49 -3.43 8.40
CA ASN A 172 -16.27 -2.86 7.08
C ASN A 172 -15.88 -3.91 6.04
N HIS A 173 -15.01 -4.85 6.40
CA HIS A 173 -14.62 -5.96 5.55
C HIS A 173 -15.86 -6.75 5.13
N THR A 174 -16.71 -7.14 6.09
CA THR A 174 -17.96 -7.87 5.82
C THR A 174 -18.87 -7.10 4.86
N ARG A 175 -19.08 -5.81 5.13
CA ARG A 175 -19.92 -4.93 4.31
C ARG A 175 -19.39 -4.81 2.88
N LEU A 176 -18.10 -4.55 2.72
CA LEU A 176 -17.49 -4.33 1.41
C LEU A 176 -17.36 -5.63 0.61
N ASN A 177 -17.08 -6.76 1.26
CA ASN A 177 -17.06 -8.06 0.60
C ASN A 177 -18.45 -8.44 0.07
N THR A 178 -19.51 -8.11 0.82
CA THR A 178 -20.89 -8.28 0.36
C THR A 178 -21.16 -7.44 -0.89
N ILE A 179 -20.81 -6.15 -0.87
CA ILE A 179 -20.97 -5.24 -2.01
C ILE A 179 -20.18 -5.74 -3.24
N ARG A 180 -18.92 -6.13 -3.03
CA ARG A 180 -18.05 -6.71 -4.06
C ARG A 180 -18.67 -7.95 -4.70
N SER A 181 -19.18 -8.88 -3.90
CA SER A 181 -19.82 -10.12 -4.39
C SER A 181 -21.06 -9.81 -5.22
N GLU A 182 -21.94 -8.95 -4.73
CA GLU A 182 -23.16 -8.55 -5.42
C GLU A 182 -22.87 -7.82 -6.74
N PHE A 183 -21.91 -6.89 -6.73
CA PHE A 183 -21.47 -6.20 -7.93
C PHE A 183 -20.87 -7.19 -8.95
N SER A 184 -19.99 -8.08 -8.51
CA SER A 184 -19.34 -9.09 -9.37
C SER A 184 -20.39 -9.98 -10.06
N ARG A 185 -21.39 -10.44 -9.31
CA ARG A 185 -22.50 -11.24 -9.84
C ARG A 185 -23.38 -10.47 -10.82
N GLY A 186 -23.56 -9.17 -10.58
CA GLY A 186 -24.34 -8.29 -11.45
C GLY A 186 -23.62 -7.99 -12.76
N ILE A 187 -22.34 -7.60 -12.70
CA ILE A 187 -21.58 -7.11 -13.85
C ILE A 187 -21.26 -8.23 -14.86
N GLN A 188 -21.08 -9.47 -14.40
CA GLN A 188 -20.85 -10.64 -15.26
C GLN A 188 -21.96 -10.89 -16.30
N ARG A 189 -23.14 -10.31 -16.12
CA ARG A 189 -24.24 -10.37 -17.11
C ARG A 189 -24.02 -9.43 -18.30
N PHE A 190 -23.11 -8.47 -18.17
CA PHE A 190 -22.91 -7.38 -19.13
C PHE A 190 -21.51 -7.37 -19.75
N VAL A 191 -20.56 -8.12 -19.20
CA VAL A 191 -19.17 -8.18 -19.68
C VAL A 191 -18.70 -9.62 -19.86
N ASN A 192 -17.81 -9.85 -20.82
CA ASN A 192 -17.25 -11.18 -21.09
C ASN A 192 -16.24 -11.61 -20.02
N GLU A 193 -15.48 -10.65 -19.49
CA GLU A 193 -14.46 -10.88 -18.48
C GLU A 193 -14.58 -9.81 -17.39
N PHE A 194 -14.59 -10.26 -16.14
CA PHE A 194 -14.50 -9.39 -14.97
C PHE A 194 -13.65 -10.11 -13.94
N LEU A 195 -12.59 -9.44 -13.48
CA LEU A 195 -11.76 -9.93 -12.39
C LEU A 195 -12.15 -9.16 -11.12
N PRO A 196 -12.76 -9.82 -10.13
CA PRO A 196 -13.05 -9.17 -8.86
C PRO A 196 -11.75 -8.70 -8.18
N PRO A 197 -11.73 -7.51 -7.57
CA PRO A 197 -10.58 -7.03 -6.83
C PRO A 197 -10.29 -7.95 -5.64
N ASN A 198 -9.01 -8.11 -5.28
CA ASN A 198 -8.61 -8.81 -4.06
C ASN A 198 -8.42 -7.86 -2.87
N GLY A 199 -8.26 -6.56 -3.14
CA GLY A 199 -8.31 -5.54 -2.11
C GLY A 199 -8.75 -4.16 -2.59
N GLY A 200 -8.72 -3.17 -1.69
CA GLY A 200 -9.28 -1.84 -1.95
C GLY A 200 -10.81 -1.86 -2.01
N PHE A 201 -11.44 -0.93 -2.72
CA PHE A 201 -12.89 -0.92 -2.92
C PHE A 201 -13.24 -0.47 -4.34
N TYR A 202 -12.40 -0.88 -5.30
CA TYR A 202 -12.46 -0.53 -6.71
C TYR A 202 -12.93 -1.74 -7.52
N CYS A 203 -13.78 -1.52 -8.52
CA CYS A 203 -14.32 -2.56 -9.40
C CYS A 203 -14.27 -2.05 -10.84
#